data_AF-A0A542EIW7-F1
#
_entry.id   AF-A0A542EIW7-F1
#
_cell.length_a   1.000
_cell.length_b   1.000
_cell.length_c   1.000
_cell.angle_alpha   90.00
_cell.angle_beta   90.00
_cell.angle_gamma   90.00
#
_symmetry.space_group_name_H-M   'P 1'
#
loop_
_entity.id
_entity.type
_entity.pdbx_description
1 polymer ?
#
loop_
_entity_poly.entity_id
_entity_poly.type
_entity_poly.pdbx_seq_one_letter_code
_entity_poly.pdbx_strand_id
1 'polypeptide(L)'
;MTESPPLRLTDEELVLLGGDHHVVALPFLDVLEPDARSVAMTVAQRALFAHGAMAEDGSIGVPEQILDLLRCRREADVSLVLIAADLRRDLWAARYLHCCDGFFVVEDVSADGVHEFGLAAPAAVDDVVRDWIIPLEPLAGQENPMRVVDAAEPWGDCQFRLDATLHLRGGPRGRLIGVLGGTRGSWLTDVAPQQPGEVELEPVDLDRIVHRIVTLLPTVGDDASAGPAGPGGTMTA
;
A
#
# COMPACT_ATOMS: atom_id res chain seq x y z
N MET A 1 -1.90 -16.82 -24.61
CA MET A 1 -1.76 -17.08 -23.16
C MET A 1 -3.07 -16.67 -22.54
N THR A 2 -3.80 -17.61 -21.95
CA THR A 2 -4.99 -17.28 -21.16
C THR A 2 -4.48 -16.69 -19.85
N GLU A 3 -4.63 -15.37 -19.68
CA GLU A 3 -4.39 -14.74 -18.38
C GLU A 3 -5.34 -15.38 -17.37
N SER A 4 -4.77 -15.97 -16.32
CA SER A 4 -5.57 -16.36 -15.17
C SER A 4 -6.16 -15.09 -14.56
N PRO A 5 -7.44 -15.09 -14.14
CA PRO A 5 -8.03 -13.94 -13.49
C PRO A 5 -7.21 -13.56 -12.24
N PRO A 6 -7.16 -12.27 -11.87
CA PRO A 6 -6.45 -11.85 -10.67
C PRO A 6 -7.06 -12.52 -9.44
N LEU A 7 -6.21 -12.89 -8.49
CA LEU A 7 -6.65 -13.50 -7.24
C LEU A 7 -7.40 -12.45 -6.42
N ARG A 8 -8.62 -12.78 -6.00
CA ARG A 8 -9.46 -11.90 -5.19
C ARG A 8 -9.89 -12.62 -3.92
N LEU A 9 -9.78 -11.94 -2.78
CA LEU A 9 -10.21 -12.42 -1.47
C LEU A 9 -10.98 -11.30 -0.75
N THR A 10 -12.01 -11.64 0.02
CA THR A 10 -12.62 -10.65 0.93
C THR A 10 -11.80 -10.48 2.22
N ASP A 11 -12.05 -9.41 2.98
CA ASP A 11 -11.48 -9.20 4.31
C ASP A 11 -11.57 -10.47 5.18
N GLU A 12 -12.74 -11.11 5.19
CA GLU A 12 -13.00 -12.30 6.00
C GLU A 12 -12.26 -13.52 5.51
N GLU A 13 -12.25 -13.76 4.20
CA GLU A 13 -11.49 -14.86 3.61
C GLU A 13 -10.00 -14.70 3.91
N LEU A 14 -9.47 -13.48 3.79
CA LEU A 14 -8.08 -13.18 4.10
C LEU A 14 -7.74 -13.47 5.58
N VAL A 15 -8.63 -13.11 6.51
CA VAL A 15 -8.48 -13.44 7.94
C VAL A 15 -8.59 -14.94 8.19
N LEU A 16 -9.56 -15.64 7.57
CA LEU A 16 -9.73 -17.10 7.71
C LEU A 16 -8.51 -17.87 7.22
N LEU A 17 -7.84 -17.35 6.19
CA LEU A 17 -6.64 -17.94 5.61
C LEU A 17 -5.34 -17.58 6.36
N GLY A 18 -5.44 -16.86 7.48
CA GLY A 18 -4.27 -16.44 8.27
C GLY A 18 -3.35 -15.48 7.50
N GLY A 19 -3.94 -14.73 6.58
CA GLY A 19 -3.30 -13.72 5.76
C GLY A 19 -3.42 -12.33 6.37
N ASP A 20 -3.55 -12.15 7.68
CA ASP A 20 -3.57 -10.82 8.29
C ASP A 20 -2.22 -10.11 8.13
N HIS A 21 -2.25 -8.78 7.93
CA HIS A 21 -1.03 -7.98 7.85
C HIS A 21 -1.20 -6.63 8.56
N HIS A 22 -0.22 -6.28 9.38
CA HIS A 22 -0.28 -5.19 10.36
C HIS A 22 -0.51 -3.76 9.82
N VAL A 23 -0.37 -3.54 8.50
CA VAL A 23 -0.58 -2.22 7.87
C VAL A 23 -1.73 -2.21 6.87
N VAL A 24 -2.29 -3.37 6.56
CA VAL A 24 -3.36 -3.47 5.56
C VAL A 24 -4.69 -3.24 6.26
N ALA A 25 -5.49 -2.34 5.71
CA ALA A 25 -6.83 -2.08 6.20
C ALA A 25 -7.75 -3.25 5.88
N LEU A 26 -8.77 -3.47 6.70
CA LEU A 26 -9.87 -4.40 6.42
C LEU A 26 -11.16 -3.57 6.40
N PRO A 27 -11.44 -2.82 5.31
CA PRO A 27 -12.45 -1.76 5.30
C PRO A 27 -13.84 -2.23 5.72
N PHE A 28 -14.22 -3.45 5.35
CA PHE A 28 -15.51 -4.03 5.74
C PHE A 28 -15.48 -4.49 7.19
N LEU A 29 -14.45 -5.24 7.61
CA LEU A 29 -14.39 -5.77 8.97
C LEU A 29 -14.11 -4.72 10.06
N ASP A 30 -13.34 -3.67 9.75
CA ASP A 30 -12.93 -2.63 10.69
C ASP A 30 -14.09 -1.76 11.17
N VAL A 31 -15.18 -1.71 10.41
CA VAL A 31 -16.39 -0.94 10.76
C VAL A 31 -17.46 -1.79 11.45
N LEU A 32 -17.27 -3.10 11.55
CA LEU A 32 -18.26 -4.00 12.17
C LEU A 32 -18.08 -4.08 13.68
N GLU A 33 -19.22 -4.08 14.37
CA GLU A 33 -19.28 -4.48 15.78
C GLU A 33 -18.86 -5.95 15.96
N PRO A 34 -18.33 -6.35 17.13
CA PRO A 34 -17.78 -7.70 17.34
C PRO A 34 -18.73 -8.86 16.99
N ASP A 35 -20.02 -8.73 17.33
CA ASP A 35 -21.02 -9.75 17.03
C ASP A 35 -21.27 -9.87 15.52
N ALA A 36 -21.35 -8.74 14.81
CA ALA A 36 -21.52 -8.70 13.36
C ALA A 36 -20.29 -9.27 12.66
N ARG A 37 -19.09 -8.97 13.16
CA ARG A 37 -17.83 -9.55 12.67
C ARG A 37 -17.82 -11.07 12.80
N SER A 38 -18.26 -11.63 13.93
CA SER A 38 -18.34 -13.10 14.09
C SER A 38 -19.29 -13.75 13.08
N VAL A 39 -20.43 -13.10 12.80
CA VAL A 39 -21.38 -13.55 11.78
C VAL A 39 -20.76 -13.50 10.38
N ALA A 40 -20.10 -12.39 10.01
CA ALA A 40 -19.43 -12.24 8.72
C ALA A 40 -18.39 -13.35 8.49
N MET A 41 -17.52 -13.59 9.48
CA MET A 41 -16.53 -14.68 9.44
C MET A 41 -17.17 -16.06 9.24
N THR A 42 -18.30 -16.32 9.90
CA THR A 42 -19.04 -17.59 9.73
C THR A 42 -19.63 -17.74 8.34
N VAL A 43 -20.12 -16.64 7.75
CA VAL A 43 -20.66 -16.63 6.39
C VAL A 43 -19.55 -16.87 5.36
N ALA A 44 -18.41 -16.19 5.50
CA ALA A 44 -17.25 -16.39 4.63
C ALA A 44 -16.72 -17.83 4.69
N GLN A 45 -16.64 -18.44 5.89
CA GLN A 45 -16.25 -19.84 6.03
C GLN A 45 -17.19 -20.78 5.26
N ARG A 46 -18.50 -20.54 5.31
CA ARG A 46 -19.49 -21.32 4.55
C ARG A 46 -19.38 -21.10 3.05
N ALA A 47 -19.04 -19.88 2.62
CA ALA A 47 -18.81 -19.58 1.20
C ALA A 47 -17.59 -20.35 0.68
N LEU A 48 -16.46 -20.32 1.39
CA LEU A 48 -15.27 -21.11 1.05
C LEU A 48 -15.59 -22.61 0.96
N PHE A 49 -16.38 -23.13 1.92
CA PHE A 49 -16.87 -24.52 1.86
C PHE A 49 -17.70 -24.79 0.60
N ALA A 50 -18.66 -23.93 0.27
CA ALA A 50 -19.50 -24.09 -0.91
C ALA A 50 -18.70 -24.02 -2.23
N HIS A 51 -17.57 -23.32 -2.23
CA HIS A 51 -16.63 -23.22 -3.34
C HIS A 51 -15.58 -24.33 -3.37
N GLY A 52 -15.71 -25.35 -2.51
CA GLY A 52 -14.85 -26.54 -2.53
C GLY A 52 -13.46 -26.32 -1.94
N ALA A 53 -13.25 -25.22 -1.21
CA ALA A 53 -11.97 -24.92 -0.56
C ALA A 53 -11.82 -25.68 0.77
N MET A 54 -12.33 -26.90 0.91
CA MET A 54 -12.18 -27.71 2.12
C MET A 54 -11.42 -29.00 1.85
N ALA A 55 -10.42 -29.25 2.68
CA ALA A 55 -9.71 -30.52 2.72
C ALA A 55 -10.53 -31.58 3.49
N GLU A 56 -10.12 -32.85 3.37
CA GLU A 56 -10.80 -33.99 3.99
C GLU A 56 -10.81 -33.94 5.53
N ASP A 57 -9.86 -33.22 6.13
CA ASP A 57 -9.73 -33.05 7.58
C ASP A 57 -10.57 -31.87 8.15
N GLY A 58 -11.30 -31.16 7.29
CA GLY A 58 -12.11 -30.00 7.66
C GLY A 58 -11.33 -28.68 7.70
N SER A 59 -10.05 -28.67 7.31
CA SER A 59 -9.29 -27.44 7.10
C SER A 59 -9.65 -26.78 5.76
N ILE A 60 -9.32 -25.50 5.61
CA ILE A 60 -9.52 -24.79 4.35
C ILE A 60 -8.41 -25.21 3.38
N GLY A 61 -8.76 -26.01 2.37
CA GLY A 61 -7.90 -26.47 1.30
C GLY A 61 -7.80 -25.42 0.20
N VAL A 62 -6.76 -24.59 0.26
CA VAL A 62 -6.47 -23.55 -0.74
C VAL A 62 -5.28 -23.99 -1.60
N PRO A 63 -5.26 -23.67 -2.92
CA PRO A 63 -4.06 -23.83 -3.74
C PRO A 63 -2.79 -23.28 -3.08
N GLU A 64 -1.70 -24.06 -3.15
CA GLU A 64 -0.41 -23.74 -2.54
C GLU A 64 0.10 -22.36 -2.97
N GLN A 65 -0.16 -21.95 -4.22
CA GLN A 65 0.26 -20.65 -4.75
C GLN A 65 -0.37 -19.48 -4.00
N ILE A 66 -1.61 -19.62 -3.52
CA ILE A 66 -2.29 -18.59 -2.71
C ILE A 66 -1.67 -18.55 -1.31
N LEU A 67 -1.39 -19.71 -0.72
CA LEU A 67 -0.75 -19.80 0.59
C LEU A 67 0.67 -19.21 0.58
N ASP A 68 1.42 -19.43 -0.50
CA ASP A 68 2.75 -18.85 -0.68
C ASP A 68 2.67 -17.33 -0.86
N LEU A 69 1.71 -16.83 -1.66
CA LEU A 69 1.48 -15.39 -1.81
C LEU A 69 1.12 -14.73 -0.47
N LEU A 70 0.17 -15.31 0.28
CA LEU A 70 -0.23 -14.80 1.59
C LEU A 70 0.93 -14.87 2.60
N ARG A 71 1.79 -15.88 2.51
CA ARG A 71 3.01 -15.98 3.32
C ARG A 71 3.99 -14.88 3.00
N CYS A 72 4.33 -14.67 1.72
CA CYS A 72 5.21 -13.60 1.28
C CYS A 72 4.69 -12.22 1.73
N ARG A 73 3.39 -11.98 1.54
CA ARG A 73 2.71 -10.78 2.03
C ARG A 73 2.83 -10.62 3.54
N ARG A 74 2.49 -11.66 4.30
CA ARG A 74 2.55 -11.64 5.77
C ARG A 74 3.97 -11.47 6.29
N GLU A 75 4.98 -11.96 5.57
CA GLU A 75 6.38 -11.92 5.99
C GLU A 75 7.10 -10.65 5.55
N ALA A 76 6.56 -9.88 4.61
CA ALA A 76 7.14 -8.62 4.16
C ALA A 76 7.42 -7.64 5.31
N ASP A 77 8.69 -7.27 5.48
CA ASP A 77 9.12 -6.31 6.51
C ASP A 77 8.95 -4.86 6.07
N VAL A 78 8.81 -4.64 4.76
CA VAL A 78 8.63 -3.32 4.16
C VAL A 78 7.39 -3.33 3.29
N SER A 79 6.54 -2.32 3.44
CA SER A 79 5.36 -2.13 2.58
C SER A 79 5.19 -0.66 2.23
N LEU A 80 5.06 -0.36 0.93
CA LEU A 80 4.59 0.94 0.49
C LEU A 80 3.07 0.94 0.51
N VAL A 81 2.50 1.90 1.24
CA VAL A 81 1.06 2.07 1.41
C VAL A 81 0.63 3.30 0.62
N LEU A 82 -0.28 3.11 -0.32
CA LEU A 82 -0.91 4.17 -1.09
C LEU A 82 -2.40 4.20 -0.73
N ILE A 83 -2.91 5.38 -0.37
CA ILE A 83 -4.33 5.58 -0.06
C ILE A 83 -4.80 6.76 -0.89
N ALA A 84 -5.88 6.58 -1.64
CA ALA A 84 -6.45 7.63 -2.47
C ALA A 84 -7.96 7.79 -2.24
N ALA A 85 -8.41 9.03 -2.37
CA ALA A 85 -9.82 9.37 -2.43
C ALA A 85 -10.07 10.22 -3.69
N ASP A 86 -10.90 9.71 -4.62
CA ASP A 86 -11.42 10.47 -5.75
C ASP A 86 -12.72 11.15 -5.34
N LEU A 87 -12.65 12.44 -5.01
CA LEU A 87 -13.74 13.24 -4.48
C LEU A 87 -14.82 13.52 -5.54
N ARG A 88 -14.50 13.37 -6.82
CA ARG A 88 -15.46 13.55 -7.92
C ARG A 88 -16.43 12.38 -8.03
N ARG A 89 -15.95 11.20 -7.64
CA ARG A 89 -16.66 9.92 -7.79
C ARG A 89 -17.10 9.33 -6.43
N ASP A 90 -16.71 9.98 -5.32
CA ASP A 90 -16.89 9.47 -3.96
C ASP A 90 -16.31 8.05 -3.80
N LEU A 91 -15.09 7.86 -4.32
CA LEU A 91 -14.40 6.58 -4.31
C LEU A 91 -13.17 6.63 -3.41
N TRP A 92 -13.03 5.60 -2.59
CA TRP A 92 -11.83 5.31 -1.81
C TRP A 92 -11.15 4.07 -2.39
N ALA A 93 -9.82 4.11 -2.47
CA ALA A 93 -9.01 2.96 -2.83
C ALA A 93 -7.70 2.97 -2.04
N ALA A 94 -7.22 1.79 -1.68
CA ALA A 94 -5.87 1.61 -1.18
C ALA A 94 -5.11 0.63 -2.06
N ARG A 95 -3.81 0.84 -2.18
CA ARG A 95 -2.87 -0.09 -2.79
C ARG A 95 -1.69 -0.30 -1.86
N TYR A 96 -1.31 -1.56 -1.69
CA TYR A 96 -0.16 -1.97 -0.91
C TYR A 96 0.84 -2.64 -1.86
N LEU A 97 2.12 -2.27 -1.74
CA LEU A 97 3.22 -2.98 -2.38
C LEU A 97 4.08 -3.56 -1.26
N HIS A 98 3.96 -4.86 -1.04
CA HIS A 98 4.77 -5.58 -0.07
C HIS A 98 6.09 -6.00 -0.70
N CYS A 99 7.19 -5.55 -0.13
CA CYS A 99 8.53 -5.90 -0.60
C CYS A 99 8.85 -7.34 -0.21
N CYS A 100 8.98 -8.22 -1.21
CA CYS A 100 9.41 -9.60 -1.04
C CYS A 100 10.78 -9.81 -1.70
N ASP A 101 11.39 -10.98 -1.51
CA ASP A 101 12.70 -11.28 -2.11
C ASP A 101 12.59 -11.35 -3.64
N GLY A 102 13.09 -10.30 -4.32
CA GLY A 102 13.15 -10.21 -5.78
C GLY A 102 11.87 -9.75 -6.49
N PHE A 103 10.78 -9.46 -5.77
CA PHE A 103 9.51 -9.00 -6.35
C PHE A 103 8.64 -8.27 -5.33
N PHE A 104 7.52 -7.70 -5.79
CA PHE A 104 6.49 -7.09 -4.96
C PHE A 104 5.19 -7.87 -5.06
N VAL A 105 4.54 -8.12 -3.92
CA VAL A 105 3.11 -8.46 -3.90
C VAL A 105 2.34 -7.14 -3.93
N VAL A 106 1.54 -6.95 -4.97
CA VAL A 106 0.65 -5.79 -5.12
C VAL A 106 -0.73 -6.21 -4.62
N GLU A 107 -1.32 -5.43 -3.74
CA GLU A 107 -2.65 -5.66 -3.19
C GLU A 107 -3.48 -4.39 -3.32
N ASP A 108 -4.52 -4.43 -4.14
CA ASP A 108 -5.53 -3.40 -4.23
C ASP A 108 -6.69 -3.72 -3.30
N VAL A 109 -7.11 -2.74 -2.51
CA VAL A 109 -8.20 -2.89 -1.55
C VAL A 109 -9.28 -1.88 -1.88
N SER A 110 -10.47 -2.40 -2.15
CA SER A 110 -11.68 -1.61 -2.37
C SER A 110 -12.42 -1.32 -1.07
N ALA A 111 -13.27 -0.29 -1.09
CA ALA A 111 -14.03 0.14 0.08
C ALA A 111 -15.03 -0.91 0.62
N ASP A 112 -15.40 -1.90 -0.19
CA ASP A 112 -16.26 -3.03 0.20
C ASP A 112 -15.49 -4.22 0.80
N GLY A 113 -14.18 -4.08 1.02
CA GLY A 113 -13.36 -5.12 1.66
C GLY A 113 -12.98 -6.26 0.70
N VAL A 114 -12.79 -5.96 -0.59
CA VAL A 114 -12.22 -6.91 -1.55
C VAL A 114 -10.76 -6.57 -1.80
N HIS A 115 -9.91 -7.58 -1.65
CA HIS A 115 -8.48 -7.55 -1.89
C HIS A 115 -8.17 -8.23 -3.22
N GLU A 116 -7.60 -7.49 -4.17
CA GLU A 116 -7.12 -8.01 -5.44
C GLU A 116 -5.59 -8.07 -5.46
N PHE A 117 -5.04 -9.23 -5.79
CA PHE A 117 -3.60 -9.48 -5.73
C PHE A 117 -2.97 -9.59 -7.11
N GLY A 118 -1.82 -8.94 -7.24
CA GLY A 118 -0.90 -9.04 -8.36
C GLY A 118 0.55 -9.22 -7.91
N LEU A 119 1.42 -9.48 -8.87
CA LEU A 119 2.87 -9.56 -8.67
C LEU A 119 3.54 -8.55 -9.59
N ALA A 120 4.53 -7.83 -9.07
CA ALA A 120 5.32 -6.89 -9.85
C ALA A 120 6.81 -7.18 -9.70
N ALA A 121 7.53 -7.18 -10.83
CA ALA A 121 8.98 -7.18 -10.82
C ALA A 121 9.49 -5.78 -10.41
N PRO A 122 10.69 -5.66 -9.81
CA PRO A 122 11.23 -4.36 -9.43
C PRO A 122 11.34 -3.35 -10.57
N ALA A 123 11.64 -3.82 -11.78
CA ALA A 123 11.70 -2.97 -12.97
C ALA A 123 10.34 -2.43 -13.45
N ALA A 124 9.23 -2.97 -12.95
CA ALA A 124 7.86 -2.57 -13.34
C ALA A 124 7.17 -1.71 -12.28
N VAL A 125 7.83 -1.38 -11.17
CA VAL A 125 7.22 -0.66 -10.04
C VAL A 125 6.71 0.72 -10.45
N ASP A 126 7.47 1.45 -11.27
CA ASP A 126 7.08 2.77 -11.78
C ASP A 126 5.75 2.69 -12.56
N ASP A 127 5.62 1.70 -13.43
CA ASP A 127 4.42 1.49 -14.24
C ASP A 127 3.23 1.07 -13.36
N VAL A 128 3.46 0.16 -12.39
CA VAL A 128 2.43 -0.27 -11.43
C VAL A 128 1.90 0.91 -10.62
N VAL A 129 2.78 1.78 -10.09
CA VAL A 129 2.35 2.96 -9.33
C VAL A 129 1.65 3.97 -10.26
N ARG A 130 2.20 4.20 -11.45
CA ARG A 130 1.61 5.10 -12.45
C ARG A 130 0.20 4.69 -12.85
N ASP A 131 -0.02 3.42 -13.19
CA ASP A 131 -1.30 2.92 -13.65
C ASP A 131 -2.41 3.05 -12.60
N TRP A 132 -2.05 2.99 -11.32
CA TRP A 132 -2.97 3.22 -10.22
C TRP A 132 -3.38 4.70 -10.05
N ILE A 133 -2.47 5.62 -10.37
CA ILE A 133 -2.68 7.07 -10.19
C ILE A 133 -3.39 7.69 -11.39
N ILE A 134 -3.19 7.16 -12.61
CA ILE A 134 -3.81 7.66 -13.84
C ILE A 134 -5.33 7.91 -13.72
N PRO A 135 -6.14 7.00 -13.14
CA PRO A 135 -7.57 7.20 -12.97
C PRO A 135 -7.97 8.42 -12.12
N LEU A 136 -7.07 8.92 -11.26
CA LEU A 136 -7.26 10.14 -10.48
C LEU A 136 -7.15 11.41 -11.35
N GLU A 137 -6.64 11.29 -12.57
CA GLU A 137 -6.49 12.36 -13.56
C GLU A 137 -5.70 13.58 -13.03
N PRO A 138 -4.46 13.41 -12.55
CA PRO A 138 -3.62 14.52 -12.08
C PRO A 138 -3.37 15.56 -13.19
N LEU A 139 -3.49 16.83 -12.83
CA LEU A 139 -3.19 17.97 -13.69
C LEU A 139 -1.86 18.59 -13.27
N ALA A 140 -1.00 18.92 -14.24
CA ALA A 140 0.29 19.54 -13.92
C ALA A 140 0.11 20.90 -13.23
N GLY A 141 0.68 21.07 -12.04
CA GLY A 141 0.79 22.37 -11.38
C GLY A 141 1.75 23.30 -12.14
N GLN A 142 1.41 24.59 -12.26
CA GLN A 142 2.19 25.57 -13.06
C GLN A 142 2.79 26.73 -12.24
N GLU A 143 2.51 26.77 -10.94
CA GLU A 143 2.94 27.87 -10.07
C GLU A 143 4.34 27.59 -9.46
N ASN A 144 4.81 28.47 -8.57
CA ASN A 144 6.04 28.22 -7.80
C ASN A 144 5.69 27.45 -6.53
N PRO A 145 6.65 26.69 -5.95
CA PRO A 145 6.49 26.11 -4.63
C PRO A 145 6.13 27.17 -3.57
N MET A 146 5.28 26.78 -2.61
CA MET A 146 4.82 27.68 -1.54
C MET A 146 4.65 26.96 -0.22
N ARG A 147 4.66 27.70 0.89
CA ARG A 147 4.40 27.11 2.20
C ARG A 147 2.91 26.79 2.35
N VAL A 148 2.59 25.67 2.99
CA VAL A 148 1.20 25.26 3.29
C VAL A 148 0.44 26.36 4.04
N VAL A 149 1.09 27.06 4.97
CA VAL A 149 0.45 28.12 5.77
C VAL A 149 0.06 29.36 4.95
N ASP A 150 0.67 29.55 3.78
CA ASP A 150 0.41 30.68 2.89
C ASP A 150 -0.55 30.30 1.75
N ALA A 151 -1.02 29.04 1.72
CA ALA A 151 -1.79 28.49 0.62
C ALA A 151 -3.24 28.99 0.60
N ALA A 152 -3.60 29.70 -0.47
CA ALA A 152 -4.98 30.07 -0.81
C ALA A 152 -5.61 29.06 -1.79
N GLU A 153 -5.53 27.76 -1.45
CA GLU A 153 -6.04 26.63 -2.25
C GLU A 153 -5.57 26.64 -3.72
N PRO A 154 -4.25 26.65 -4.00
CA PRO A 154 -3.73 26.81 -5.37
C PRO A 154 -4.17 25.69 -6.33
N TRP A 155 -4.64 24.56 -5.83
CA TRP A 155 -5.26 23.47 -6.59
C TRP A 155 -6.67 23.80 -7.12
N GLY A 156 -7.36 24.83 -6.63
CA GLY A 156 -8.75 25.13 -6.98
C GLY A 156 -9.74 24.19 -6.27
N ASP A 157 -10.75 23.72 -6.99
CA ASP A 157 -11.68 22.73 -6.44
C ASP A 157 -10.94 21.40 -6.31
N CYS A 158 -10.86 20.88 -5.08
CA CYS A 158 -10.18 19.62 -4.80
C CYS A 158 -10.93 18.44 -5.46
N GLN A 159 -10.21 17.67 -6.26
CA GLN A 159 -10.74 16.54 -7.02
C GLN A 159 -10.27 15.19 -6.48
N PHE A 160 -9.04 15.11 -5.97
CA PHE A 160 -8.56 13.91 -5.31
C PHE A 160 -7.54 14.22 -4.22
N ARG A 161 -7.36 13.24 -3.34
CA ARG A 161 -6.29 13.17 -2.34
C ARG A 161 -5.57 11.85 -2.50
N LEU A 162 -4.25 11.86 -2.36
CA LEU A 162 -3.43 10.65 -2.32
C LEU A 162 -2.38 10.79 -1.23
N ASP A 163 -2.26 9.79 -0.38
CA ASP A 163 -1.23 9.68 0.64
C ASP A 163 -0.37 8.44 0.34
N ALA A 164 0.95 8.59 0.34
CA ALA A 164 1.91 7.52 0.14
C ALA A 164 2.90 7.46 1.31
N THR A 165 3.04 6.29 1.91
CA THR A 165 3.87 6.10 3.11
C THR A 165 4.63 4.79 3.04
N LEU A 166 5.91 4.79 3.42
CA LEU A 166 6.66 3.55 3.64
C LEU A 166 6.45 3.07 5.09
N HIS A 167 6.04 1.81 5.23
CA HIS A 167 5.91 1.16 6.53
C HIS A 167 6.98 0.09 6.69
N LEU A 168 7.66 0.14 7.84
CA LEU A 168 8.63 -0.85 8.29
C LEU A 168 8.05 -1.62 9.46
N ARG A 169 8.14 -2.95 9.44
CA ARG A 169 7.67 -3.80 10.54
C ARG A 169 8.39 -3.45 11.83
N GLY A 170 7.61 -3.09 12.86
CA GLY A 170 8.14 -2.69 14.16
C GLY A 170 8.97 -1.40 14.15
N GLY A 171 9.05 -0.70 13.02
CA GLY A 171 9.78 0.54 12.85
C GLY A 171 8.92 1.78 13.15
N PRO A 172 9.55 2.97 13.22
CA PRO A 172 8.81 4.22 13.25
C PRO A 172 8.04 4.42 11.94
N ARG A 173 7.03 5.31 11.95
CA ARG A 173 6.37 5.75 10.71
C ARG A 173 7.42 6.28 9.73
N GLY A 174 7.26 5.98 8.45
CA GLY A 174 8.11 6.51 7.38
C GLY A 174 7.70 7.90 6.90
N ARG A 175 8.44 8.44 5.93
CA ARG A 175 8.08 9.69 5.25
C ARG A 175 6.68 9.57 4.63
N LEU A 176 5.92 10.65 4.70
CA LEU A 176 4.60 10.80 4.10
C LEU A 176 4.70 11.71 2.90
N ILE A 177 4.32 11.20 1.73
CA ILE A 177 4.07 12.01 0.54
C ILE A 177 2.57 12.23 0.46
N GLY A 178 2.13 13.47 0.59
CA GLY A 178 0.73 13.85 0.40
C GLY A 178 0.56 14.55 -0.94
N VAL A 179 -0.45 14.16 -1.72
CA VAL A 179 -0.78 14.77 -3.01
C VAL A 179 -2.22 15.26 -2.98
N LEU A 180 -2.39 16.53 -3.35
CA LEU A 180 -3.68 17.18 -3.53
C LEU A 180 -3.80 17.55 -5.01
N GLY A 181 -4.82 17.03 -5.68
CA GLY A 181 -5.12 17.39 -7.05
C GLY A 181 -6.45 18.12 -7.14
N GLY A 182 -6.48 19.21 -7.90
CA GLY A 182 -7.69 19.95 -8.16
C GLY A 182 -7.77 20.51 -9.57
N THR A 183 -8.82 21.29 -9.83
CA THR A 183 -9.10 21.87 -11.16
C THR A 183 -8.01 22.77 -11.73
N ARG A 184 -7.05 23.22 -10.91
CA ARG A 184 -5.94 24.10 -11.31
C ARG A 184 -4.56 23.44 -11.25
N GLY A 185 -4.47 22.17 -10.87
CA GLY A 185 -3.21 21.44 -10.81
C GLY A 185 -3.06 20.55 -9.57
N SER A 186 -1.98 19.78 -9.58
CA SER A 186 -1.58 18.87 -8.52
C SER A 186 -0.39 19.41 -7.75
N TRP A 187 -0.44 19.18 -6.44
CA TRP A 187 0.51 19.68 -5.47
C TRP A 187 0.92 18.56 -4.52
N LEU A 188 2.20 18.52 -4.16
CA LEU A 188 2.80 17.49 -3.35
C LEU A 188 3.42 18.10 -2.10
N THR A 189 3.27 17.40 -0.96
CA THR A 189 4.04 17.61 0.26
C THR A 189 4.91 16.38 0.50
N ASP A 190 6.10 16.58 1.09
CA ASP A 190 6.99 15.51 1.50
C ASP A 190 7.42 15.77 2.95
N VAL A 191 6.86 14.97 3.87
CA VAL A 191 7.00 15.19 5.30
C VAL A 191 7.70 14.01 5.96
N ALA A 192 8.86 14.26 6.56
CA ALA A 192 9.49 13.30 7.43
C ALA A 192 8.81 13.33 8.82
N PRO A 193 8.50 12.16 9.42
CA PRO A 193 7.97 12.12 10.77
C PRO A 193 8.95 12.78 11.74
N GLN A 194 8.41 13.46 12.76
CA GLN A 194 9.17 14.09 13.83
C GLN A 194 10.03 15.29 13.40
N GLN A 195 9.83 15.81 12.17
CA GLN A 195 10.34 17.12 11.75
C GLN A 195 9.20 18.14 11.74
N PRO A 196 8.90 18.81 12.87
CA PRO A 196 7.95 19.92 12.92
C PRO A 196 8.57 21.14 12.22
N GLY A 197 8.63 21.09 10.89
CA GLY A 197 9.08 22.16 10.02
C GLY A 197 7.91 22.77 9.26
N GLU A 198 8.19 23.87 8.57
CA GLU A 198 7.26 24.45 7.62
C GLU A 198 7.12 23.48 6.43
N VAL A 199 5.90 23.03 6.17
CA VAL A 199 5.62 22.11 5.04
C VAL A 199 5.49 22.94 3.78
N GLU A 200 6.22 22.54 2.75
CA GLU A 200 6.18 23.13 1.41
C GLU A 200 5.24 22.32 0.50
N LEU A 201 4.49 23.03 -0.32
CA LEU A 201 3.68 22.52 -1.42
C LEU A 201 4.48 22.72 -2.70
N GLU A 202 4.87 21.62 -3.33
CA GLU A 202 5.51 21.62 -4.64
C GLU A 202 4.46 21.36 -5.73
N PRO A 203 4.39 22.18 -6.79
CA PRO A 203 3.57 21.87 -7.95
C PRO A 203 4.20 20.70 -8.72
N VAL A 204 3.37 19.74 -9.11
CA VAL A 204 3.83 18.47 -9.69
C VAL A 204 2.96 18.03 -10.87
N ASP A 205 3.53 17.19 -11.72
CA ASP A 205 2.83 16.39 -12.73
C ASP A 205 2.81 14.91 -12.32
N LEU A 206 2.16 14.08 -13.12
CA LEU A 206 2.07 12.63 -12.89
C LEU A 206 3.45 11.97 -12.76
N ASP A 207 4.39 12.33 -13.63
CA ASP A 207 5.73 11.72 -13.64
C ASP A 207 6.48 12.00 -12.35
N ARG A 208 6.39 13.24 -11.84
CA ARG A 208 7.02 13.64 -10.59
C ARG A 208 6.31 13.03 -9.37
N ILE A 209 4.99 12.88 -9.39
CA ILE A 209 4.25 12.16 -8.34
C ILE A 209 4.75 10.72 -8.24
N VAL A 210 4.75 9.99 -9.37
CA VAL A 210 5.18 8.59 -9.43
C VAL A 210 6.63 8.47 -8.96
N HIS A 211 7.52 9.30 -9.50
CA HIS A 211 8.93 9.28 -9.12
C HIS A 211 9.11 9.48 -7.61
N ARG A 212 8.44 10.48 -7.01
CA ARG A 212 8.56 10.75 -5.58
C ARG A 212 8.03 9.58 -4.73
N ILE A 213 6.90 9.00 -5.11
CA ILE A 213 6.34 7.83 -4.42
C ILE A 213 7.30 6.63 -4.49
N VAL A 214 7.82 6.31 -5.68
CA VAL A 214 8.73 5.16 -5.85
C VAL A 214 10.05 5.38 -5.10
N THR A 215 10.53 6.61 -4.98
CA THR A 215 11.74 6.90 -4.18
C THR A 215 11.59 6.63 -2.68
N LEU A 216 10.36 6.38 -2.19
CA LEU A 216 10.16 5.89 -0.83
C LEU A 216 10.61 4.44 -0.66
N LEU A 217 10.59 3.63 -1.73
CA LEU A 217 11.01 2.24 -1.66
C LEU A 217 12.53 2.15 -1.48
N PRO A 218 13.01 1.19 -0.67
CA PRO A 218 14.44 0.96 -0.54
C PRO A 218 15.02 0.57 -1.91
N THR A 219 16.20 1.10 -2.24
CA THR A 219 16.98 0.63 -3.38
C THR A 219 17.34 -0.82 -3.16
N VAL A 220 16.70 -1.72 -3.91
CA VAL A 220 16.99 -3.16 -3.88
C VAL A 220 18.41 -3.36 -4.42
N GLY A 221 19.40 -3.45 -3.52
CA GLY A 221 20.79 -3.71 -3.92
C GLY A 221 21.92 -3.37 -2.95
N ASP A 222 21.75 -2.51 -1.94
CA ASP A 222 22.93 -1.96 -1.22
C ASP A 222 23.20 -2.48 0.21
N ASP A 223 22.31 -3.26 0.84
CA ASP A 223 22.48 -3.69 2.24
C ASP A 223 22.93 -5.16 2.44
N ALA A 224 23.54 -5.77 1.42
CA ALA A 224 24.18 -7.09 1.57
C ALA A 224 25.63 -7.03 2.10
N SER A 225 26.21 -5.84 2.34
CA SER A 225 27.62 -5.69 2.73
C SER A 225 27.90 -5.17 4.15
N ALA A 226 26.89 -4.83 4.95
CA ALA A 226 27.11 -4.46 6.35
C ALA A 226 27.02 -5.70 7.26
N GLY A 227 27.98 -6.61 7.12
CA GLY A 227 28.18 -7.68 8.10
C GLY A 227 28.50 -7.10 9.49
N PRO A 228 28.11 -7.77 10.59
CA PRO A 228 28.36 -7.27 11.93
C PRO A 228 29.87 -7.16 12.18
N ALA A 229 30.34 -5.96 12.49
CA ALA A 229 31.69 -5.73 12.96
C ALA A 229 31.92 -6.59 14.21
N GLY A 230 32.81 -7.58 14.08
CA GLY A 230 33.18 -8.48 15.17
C GLY A 230 33.70 -7.72 16.40
N PRO A 231 33.62 -8.34 17.60
CA PRO A 231 34.02 -7.68 18.83
C PRO A 231 35.54 -7.46 18.80
N GLY A 232 35.94 -6.19 18.70
CA GLY A 232 37.33 -5.76 18.86
C GLY A 232 37.80 -6.06 20.27
N GLY A 233 38.53 -7.17 20.41
CA GLY A 233 39.29 -7.47 21.61
C GLY A 233 40.47 -6.51 21.72
N THR A 234 40.50 -5.72 22.79
CA THR A 234 41.72 -5.05 23.26
C THR A 234 42.34 -5.87 24.40
N MET A 235 43.31 -6.70 24.03
CA MET A 235 44.49 -7.09 24.81
C MET A 235 45.55 -6.04 24.41
N THR A 236 46.21 -5.25 25.25
CA THR A 236 47.15 -5.45 26.38
C THR A 236 47.53 -4.00 26.84
N ALA A 237 47.97 -3.70 28.05
CA ALA A 237 49.03 -4.29 28.86
C ALA A 237 48.84 -3.98 30.35
#